data_AF-A0A433E3L5-F1
#
_entry.id   AF-A0A433E3L5-F1
#
_cell.length_a   1.000
_cell.length_b   1.000
_cell.length_c   1.000
_cell.angle_alpha   90.00
_cell.angle_beta   90.00
_cell.angle_gamma   90.00
#
_symmetry.space_group_name_H-M   'P 1'
#
loop_
_entity.id
_entity.type
_entity.pdbx_description
1 polymer ?
#
loop_
_entity_poly.entity_id
_entity_poly.type
_entity_poly.pdbx_seq_one_letter_code
_entity_poly.pdbx_strand_id
1 'polypeptide(L)'
;MRLVANHSFALLEAEERGLRDELASEFPLLEEPLLVDALVYCDMTTTPDGDRTTAQNRVAEILSRYGSDSVVGRFIRRAAPEIFASVERVETALAAQPR
;
A
#
# COMPACT_ATOMS: atom_id res chain seq x y z
N MET A 1 -2.38 -7.03 16.99
CA MET A 1 -1.69 -6.47 15.81
C MET A 1 -2.74 -5.99 14.82
N ARG A 2 -2.75 -4.71 14.46
CA ARG A 2 -3.79 -4.08 13.62
C ARG A 2 -3.28 -3.90 12.19
N LEU A 3 -3.07 -5.02 11.49
CA LEU A 3 -2.36 -5.05 10.19
C LEU A 3 -3.14 -4.32 9.08
N VAL A 4 -4.44 -4.57 8.98
CA VAL A 4 -5.28 -3.98 7.91
C VAL A 4 -5.34 -2.46 8.03
N ALA A 5 -5.29 -1.87 9.21
CA ALA A 5 -5.27 -0.40 9.32
C ALA A 5 -3.91 0.24 8.94
N ASN A 6 -2.88 -0.58 8.73
CA ASN A 6 -1.51 -0.16 8.43
C ASN A 6 -1.05 -0.55 7.03
N HIS A 7 -1.89 -1.21 6.22
CA HIS A 7 -1.54 -1.53 4.85
C HIS A 7 -1.58 -0.29 3.94
N SER A 8 -0.83 -0.35 2.84
CA SER A 8 -1.01 0.49 1.65
C SER A 8 -1.21 1.99 1.88
N PHE A 9 -0.46 2.54 2.84
CA PHE A 9 -0.49 3.97 3.15
C PHE A 9 -1.86 4.48 3.58
N ALA A 10 -2.61 3.70 4.36
CA ALA A 10 -3.94 4.06 4.86
C ALA A 10 -4.02 5.45 5.52
N LEU A 11 -2.95 5.91 6.20
CA LEU A 11 -2.90 7.27 6.75
C LEU A 11 -2.94 8.37 5.68
N LEU A 12 -2.40 8.12 4.48
CA LEU A 12 -2.48 9.08 3.36
C LEU A 12 -3.90 9.19 2.83
N GLU A 13 -4.62 8.07 2.71
CA GLU A 13 -6.03 8.12 2.33
C GLU A 13 -6.88 8.77 3.43
N ALA A 14 -6.60 8.46 4.70
CA ALA A 14 -7.28 9.08 5.84
C ALA A 14 -7.08 10.61 5.86
N GLU A 15 -5.88 11.08 5.50
CA GLU A 15 -5.60 12.51 5.32
C GLU A 15 -6.48 13.15 4.23
N GLU A 16 -6.62 12.50 3.07
CA GLU A 16 -7.52 12.96 2.00
C GLU A 16 -9.00 13.00 2.41
N ARG A 17 -9.36 12.26 3.48
CA ARG A 17 -10.71 12.20 4.07
C ARG A 17 -10.88 13.08 5.31
N GLY A 18 -9.80 13.72 5.79
CA GLY A 18 -9.83 14.50 7.04
C GLY A 18 -9.95 13.66 8.31
N LEU A 19 -9.49 12.39 8.27
CA LEU A 19 -9.60 11.41 9.37
C LEU A 19 -8.23 10.90 9.85
N ARG A 20 -7.15 11.64 9.55
CA ARG A 20 -5.78 11.19 9.82
C ARG A 20 -5.55 10.96 11.31
N ASP A 21 -5.98 11.90 12.14
CA ASP A 21 -5.72 11.88 13.58
C ASP A 21 -6.57 10.82 14.28
N GLU A 22 -7.83 10.66 13.87
CA GLU A 22 -8.71 9.59 14.34
C GLU A 22 -8.13 8.21 14.00
N LEU A 23 -7.69 8.01 12.75
CA LEU A 23 -7.11 6.74 12.33
C LEU A 23 -5.81 6.45 13.09
N ALA A 24 -4.92 7.44 13.24
CA ALA A 24 -3.65 7.26 13.96
C ALA A 24 -3.86 7.00 15.46
N SER A 25 -4.87 7.61 16.07
CA SER A 25 -5.21 7.41 17.48
C SER A 25 -5.76 6.02 17.74
N GLU A 26 -6.65 5.53 16.88
CA GLU A 26 -7.24 4.20 17.03
C GLU A 26 -6.27 3.10 16.57
N PHE A 27 -5.50 3.35 15.53
CA PHE A 27 -4.58 2.40 14.89
C PHE A 27 -3.18 3.00 14.77
N PRO A 28 -2.35 2.91 15.83
CA PRO A 28 -0.97 3.37 15.78
C PRO A 28 -0.16 2.68 14.67
N LEU A 29 0.79 3.43 14.11
CA LEU A 29 1.72 2.93 13.11
C LEU A 29 2.55 1.77 13.65
N LEU A 30 2.79 0.77 12.80
CA LEU A 30 3.67 -0.34 13.13
C LEU A 30 5.13 0.11 13.12
N GLU A 31 5.87 -0.26 14.16
CA GLU A 31 7.31 0.04 14.29
C GLU A 31 8.21 -0.98 13.56
N GLU A 32 7.64 -1.94 12.83
CA GLU A 32 8.33 -3.00 12.10
C GLU A 32 8.34 -2.72 10.59
N PRO A 33 9.41 -2.12 10.01
CA PRO A 33 9.38 -1.66 8.62
C PRO A 33 9.21 -2.78 7.61
N LEU A 34 9.86 -3.94 7.84
CA LEU A 34 9.76 -5.09 6.93
C LEU A 34 8.33 -5.64 6.85
N LEU A 35 7.62 -5.63 7.98
CA LEU A 35 6.23 -6.03 8.02
C LEU A 35 5.34 -5.06 7.25
N VAL A 36 5.56 -3.75 7.39
CA VAL A 36 4.82 -2.74 6.62
C VAL A 36 5.06 -2.93 5.12
N ASP A 37 6.32 -3.14 4.72
CA ASP A 37 6.67 -3.44 3.33
C ASP A 37 6.00 -4.72 2.82
N ALA A 38 5.94 -5.77 3.65
CA ALA A 38 5.25 -7.02 3.30
C ALA A 38 3.73 -6.81 3.13
N LEU A 39 3.09 -5.99 3.96
CA LEU A 39 1.66 -5.65 3.81
C LEU A 39 1.41 -4.91 2.49
N VAL A 40 2.24 -3.91 2.18
CA VAL A 40 2.17 -3.17 0.91
C VAL A 40 2.40 -4.11 -0.26
N TYR A 41 3.41 -4.97 -0.20
CA TYR A 41 3.70 -5.96 -1.23
C TYR A 41 2.51 -6.88 -1.48
N CYS A 42 1.91 -7.45 -0.44
CA CYS A 42 0.77 -8.36 -0.57
C CYS A 42 -0.44 -7.69 -1.26
N ASP A 43 -0.78 -6.46 -0.86
CA ASP A 43 -1.92 -5.73 -1.46
C ASP A 43 -1.61 -5.26 -2.89
N MET A 44 -0.41 -4.73 -3.10
CA MET A 44 -0.04 -4.07 -4.37
C MET A 44 0.45 -5.04 -5.45
N THR A 45 0.63 -6.33 -5.13
CA THR A 45 0.95 -7.39 -6.11
C THR A 45 -0.19 -8.39 -6.31
N THR A 46 -1.37 -8.09 -5.77
CA THR A 46 -2.56 -8.94 -5.88
C THR A 46 -3.73 -8.15 -6.48
N THR A 47 -4.43 -8.75 -7.44
CA THR A 47 -5.65 -8.20 -8.04
C THR A 47 -6.86 -8.37 -7.10
N PRO A 48 -8.00 -7.69 -7.34
CA PRO A 48 -9.20 -7.88 -6.55
C PRO A 48 -9.71 -9.33 -6.52
N ASP A 49 -9.43 -10.10 -7.58
CA ASP A 49 -9.82 -11.51 -7.71
C ASP A 49 -8.79 -12.49 -7.12
N GLY A 50 -7.68 -11.98 -6.59
CA GLY A 50 -6.63 -12.80 -5.94
C GLY A 50 -5.49 -13.23 -6.87
N ASP A 51 -5.54 -12.87 -8.15
CA ASP A 51 -4.46 -13.17 -9.09
C ASP A 51 -3.23 -12.29 -8.85
N ARG A 52 -2.05 -12.80 -9.24
CA ARG A 52 -0.79 -12.04 -9.16
C ARG A 52 -0.74 -10.93 -10.21
N THR A 53 -0.17 -9.79 -9.84
CA THR A 53 0.09 -8.65 -10.72
C THR A 53 1.37 -7.91 -10.29
N THR A 54 1.77 -6.92 -11.07
CA THR A 54 2.85 -6.00 -10.69
C THR A 54 2.28 -4.76 -9.99
N ALA A 55 3.09 -4.13 -9.15
CA ALA A 55 2.72 -2.89 -8.46
C ALA A 55 2.30 -1.78 -9.43
N GLN A 56 3.00 -1.68 -10.56
CA GLN A 56 2.73 -0.70 -11.62
C GLN A 56 1.37 -0.95 -12.27
N ASN A 57 1.08 -2.21 -12.61
CA ASN A 57 -0.22 -2.57 -13.18
C ASN A 57 -1.35 -2.35 -12.17
N ARG A 58 -1.12 -2.66 -10.89
CA ARG A 58 -2.09 -2.44 -9.82
C ARG A 58 -2.40 -0.96 -9.62
N VAL A 59 -1.37 -0.09 -9.55
CA VAL A 59 -1.56 1.37 -9.45
C VAL A 59 -2.31 1.92 -10.67
N ALA A 60 -1.95 1.46 -11.88
CA ALA A 60 -2.63 1.87 -13.11
C ALA A 60 -4.11 1.44 -13.14
N GLU A 61 -4.41 0.22 -12.70
CA GLU A 61 -5.79 -0.27 -12.60
C GLU A 61 -6.60 0.52 -11.56
N ILE A 62 -6.05 0.78 -10.37
CA ILE A 62 -6.72 1.60 -9.35
C ILE A 62 -7.04 2.99 -9.90
N LEU A 63 -6.10 3.62 -10.60
CA LEU A 63 -6.33 4.92 -11.23
C LEU A 63 -7.39 4.88 -12.33
N SER A 64 -7.39 3.83 -13.15
CA SER A 64 -8.42 3.63 -14.17
C SER A 64 -9.81 3.41 -13.57
N ARG A 65 -9.91 2.70 -12.44
CA ARG A 65 -11.17 2.33 -11.81
C ARG A 65 -11.84 3.48 -11.06
N TYR A 66 -11.06 4.26 -10.32
CA TYR A 66 -11.59 5.34 -9.47
C TYR A 66 -11.45 6.73 -10.10
N GLY A 67 -10.60 6.90 -11.11
CA GLY A 67 -10.27 8.20 -11.70
C GLY A 67 -9.24 8.99 -10.89
N SER A 68 -8.39 9.76 -11.58
CA SER A 68 -7.23 10.46 -10.99
C SER A 68 -7.57 11.51 -9.94
N ASP A 69 -8.77 12.09 -10.03
CA ASP A 69 -9.22 13.19 -9.16
C ASP A 69 -10.07 12.71 -7.99
N SER A 70 -10.41 11.43 -7.93
CA SER A 70 -11.07 10.84 -6.77
C SER A 70 -10.12 10.84 -5.55
N VAL A 71 -10.70 10.71 -4.35
CA VAL A 71 -9.92 10.51 -3.11
C VAL A 71 -8.90 9.38 -3.28
N VAL A 72 -9.35 8.25 -3.86
CA VAL A 72 -8.50 7.09 -4.14
C VAL A 72 -7.39 7.43 -5.13
N GLY A 73 -7.74 8.07 -6.25
CA GLY A 73 -6.81 8.47 -7.29
C GLY A 73 -5.75 9.49 -6.84
N ARG A 74 -6.09 10.40 -5.92
CA ARG A 74 -5.14 11.36 -5.36
C ARG A 74 -4.15 10.70 -4.41
N PHE A 75 -4.63 9.91 -3.44
CA PHE A 75 -3.71 9.26 -2.50
C PHE A 75 -2.83 8.23 -3.21
N ILE A 76 -3.35 7.43 -4.15
CA ILE A 76 -2.57 6.38 -4.79
C ILE A 76 -1.43 6.97 -5.63
N ARG A 77 -1.65 8.13 -6.28
CA ARG A 77 -0.57 8.84 -7.00
C ARG A 77 0.52 9.35 -6.06
N ARG A 78 0.11 9.87 -4.89
CA ARG A 78 1.04 10.34 -3.85
C ARG A 78 1.83 9.17 -3.23
N ALA A 79 1.20 8.01 -3.07
CA ALA A 79 1.80 6.82 -2.47
C ALA A 79 2.64 6.00 -3.47
N ALA A 80 2.39 6.10 -4.79
CA ALA A 80 2.98 5.25 -5.80
C ALA A 80 4.51 5.09 -5.73
N PRO A 81 5.32 6.15 -5.55
CA PRO A 81 6.76 5.99 -5.44
C PRO A 81 7.19 5.08 -4.28
N GLU A 82 6.56 5.23 -3.11
CA GLU A 82 6.89 4.42 -1.95
C GLU A 82 6.30 3.01 -2.05
N ILE A 83 5.13 2.85 -2.68
CA ILE A 83 4.59 1.52 -3.02
C ILE A 83 5.60 0.72 -3.84
N PHE A 84 6.17 1.34 -4.89
CA PHE A 84 7.15 0.67 -5.75
C PHE A 84 8.42 0.34 -4.97
N ALA A 85 8.90 1.25 -4.12
CA ALA A 85 10.07 1.01 -3.28
C ALA A 85 9.85 -0.12 -2.26
N SER A 86 8.69 -0.18 -1.59
CA SER A 86 8.33 -1.29 -0.68
C SER A 86 8.33 -2.63 -1.41
N VAL A 87 7.73 -2.69 -2.60
CA VAL A 87 7.69 -3.91 -3.41
C VAL A 87 9.09 -4.37 -3.81
N GLU A 88 9.94 -3.47 -4.28
CA GLU A 88 11.33 -3.77 -4.64
C GLU A 88 12.14 -4.30 -3.44
N ARG A 89 11.95 -3.71 -2.25
CA ARG A 89 12.60 -4.17 -1.01
C ARG A 89 12.21 -5.60 -0.67
N VAL A 90 10.92 -5.95 -0.77
CA VAL A 90 10.43 -7.31 -0.51
C VAL A 90 10.94 -8.30 -1.55
N GLU A 91 10.88 -7.96 -2.84
CA GLU A 91 11.38 -8.82 -3.91
C GLU A 91 12.89 -9.10 -3.76
N THR A 92 13.67 -8.07 -3.39
CA THR A 92 15.10 -8.21 -3.11
C THR A 92 15.36 -9.14 -1.92
N ALA A 93 14.60 -8.97 -0.83
CA ALA A 93 14.72 -9.81 0.35
C ALA A 93 14.35 -11.27 0.05
N LEU A 94 13.31 -11.50 -0.76
CA LEU A 94 12.89 -12.84 -1.20
C LEU A 94 13.95 -13.50 -2.08
N ALA A 95 14.57 -12.76 -3.00
CA ALA A 95 15.64 -13.29 -3.85
C ALA A 95 16.89 -13.68 -3.05
N ALA A 96 17.12 -13.06 -1.90
CA ALA A 96 18.22 -13.37 -0.99
C ALA A 96 17.94 -14.56 -0.05
N GLN A 97 16.69 -15.05 0.02
CA GLN A 97 16.37 -16.22 0.85
C GLN A 97 16.89 -17.51 0.20
N PRO A 98 17.58 -18.38 0.95
CA PRO A 98 17.96 -19.70 0.44
C PRO A 98 16.70 -20.54 0.14
N ARG A 99 16.75 -21.30 -0.95
CA ARG A 99 15.67 -22.21 -1.37
C ARG A 99 15.57 -23.46 -0.51
#